data_AF-A0A520B4L1-F1
#
_entry.id   AF-A0A520B4L1-F1
#
_cell.length_a   1.000
_cell.length_b   1.000
_cell.length_c   1.000
_cell.angle_alpha   90.00
_cell.angle_beta   90.00
_cell.angle_gamma   90.00
#
_symmetry.space_group_name_H-M   'P 1'
#
loop_
_entity.id
_entity.type
_entity.pdbx_description
1 polymer ?
#
loop_
_entity_poly.entity_id
_entity_poly.type
_entity_poly.pdbx_seq_one_letter_code
_entity_poly.pdbx_strand_id
1 'polypeptide(L)'
;KLIPDYERILTIEDTRELVVPQRNHVHMMYAKDGKSLQKAGAKELLESALRMRPDRILLQELRDGTAFFYLRNVNSGHPGSITTVHANTAEGALEQLTLLVKESEGGNDLDRHDIRALLRSLVDIVVQMHRLPPGEGQPARYRMTEVWFDPASKPTD
;
A
#
# COMPACT_ATOMS: atom_id res chain seq x y z
N LYS A 1 10.98 17.80 -3.90
CA LYS A 1 9.78 16.98 -3.60
C LYS A 1 9.51 16.10 -4.81
N LEU A 2 9.17 14.83 -4.63
CA LEU A 2 9.03 13.87 -5.75
C LEU A 2 7.60 13.75 -6.28
N ILE A 3 6.58 13.91 -5.42
CA ILE A 3 5.18 14.05 -5.86
C ILE A 3 4.92 15.53 -6.20
N PRO A 4 4.38 15.86 -7.40
CA PRO A 4 4.07 17.23 -7.79
C PRO A 4 3.16 17.95 -6.79
N ASP A 5 3.39 19.25 -6.58
CA ASP A 5 2.67 20.05 -5.56
C ASP A 5 1.19 20.29 -5.90
N TYR A 6 0.79 20.11 -7.17
CA TYR A 6 -0.58 20.31 -7.64
C TYR A 6 -1.47 19.07 -7.50
N GLU A 7 -0.89 17.89 -7.23
CA GLU A 7 -1.64 16.65 -7.12
C GLU A 7 -2.46 16.61 -5.81
N ARG A 8 -3.67 16.05 -5.92
CA ARG A 8 -4.59 15.79 -4.81
C ARG A 8 -4.28 14.44 -4.18
N ILE A 9 -3.90 14.45 -2.91
CA ILE A 9 -3.49 13.24 -2.18
C ILE A 9 -4.51 12.87 -1.14
N LEU A 10 -4.95 11.61 -1.15
CA LEU A 10 -5.75 11.03 -0.08
C LEU A 10 -4.88 10.06 0.71
N THR A 11 -4.82 10.19 2.04
CA THR A 11 -4.22 9.17 2.91
C THR A 11 -5.29 8.37 3.62
N ILE A 12 -5.03 7.08 3.83
CA ILE A 12 -5.88 6.18 4.60
C ILE A 12 -5.01 5.49 5.66
N GLU A 13 -5.25 5.77 6.93
CA GLU A 13 -4.36 5.41 8.04
C GLU A 13 -5.17 4.99 9.29
N ASP A 14 -4.62 4.11 10.14
CA ASP A 14 -5.20 3.80 11.46
C ASP A 14 -4.72 4.79 12.54
N THR A 15 -3.48 5.26 12.38
CA THR A 15 -2.81 6.25 13.21
C THR A 15 -2.17 7.28 12.29
N ARG A 16 -2.31 8.57 12.60
CA ARG A 16 -1.84 9.64 11.72
C ARG A 16 -0.31 9.73 11.75
N GLU A 17 0.34 9.24 10.70
CA GLU A 17 1.81 9.18 10.58
C GLU A 17 2.32 9.86 9.30
N LEU A 18 1.56 9.78 8.21
CA LEU A 18 1.93 10.33 6.90
C LEU A 18 1.83 11.86 6.90
N VAL A 19 2.99 12.50 6.75
CA VAL A 19 3.08 13.95 6.53
C VAL A 19 3.03 14.22 5.02
N VAL A 20 1.94 14.85 4.58
CA VAL A 20 1.71 15.20 3.18
C VAL A 20 1.93 16.70 2.97
N PRO A 21 2.98 17.12 2.22
CA PRO A 21 3.27 18.54 2.02
C PRO A 21 2.37 19.24 0.98
N GLN A 22 1.62 18.49 0.17
CA GLN A 22 0.71 19.02 -0.84
C GLN A 22 -0.43 19.78 -0.18
N ARG A 23 -0.84 20.93 -0.74
CA ARG A 23 -1.94 21.73 -0.15
C ARG A 23 -3.30 21.05 -0.29
N ASN A 24 -3.52 20.34 -1.39
CA ASN A 24 -4.78 19.64 -1.67
C ASN A 24 -4.68 18.20 -1.18
N HIS A 25 -4.95 17.95 0.10
CA HIS A 25 -4.97 16.60 0.63
C HIS A 25 -6.17 16.36 1.55
N VAL A 26 -6.53 15.09 1.71
CA VAL A 26 -7.51 14.65 2.71
C VAL A 26 -6.92 13.46 3.47
N HIS A 27 -6.93 13.54 4.80
CA HIS A 27 -6.59 12.43 5.67
C HIS A 27 -7.87 11.68 6.06
N MET A 28 -7.92 10.40 5.73
CA MET A 28 -9.02 9.50 6.08
C MET A 28 -8.51 8.52 7.13
N MET A 29 -9.27 8.32 8.20
CA MET A 29 -8.85 7.53 9.35
C MET A 29 -9.85 6.39 9.58
N TYR A 30 -9.36 5.17 9.78
CA TYR A 30 -10.17 4.04 10.23
C TYR A 30 -9.73 3.61 11.63
N ALA A 31 -10.64 2.99 12.38
CA ALA A 31 -10.29 2.44 13.68
C ALA A 31 -9.68 1.04 13.50
N LYS A 32 -8.61 0.76 14.24
CA LYS A 32 -8.14 -0.61 14.46
C LYS A 32 -9.20 -1.36 15.28
N ASP A 33 -9.49 -2.60 14.91
CA ASP A 33 -10.64 -3.39 15.36
C ASP A 33 -11.04 -3.28 16.85
N GLY A 34 -12.36 -3.34 17.09
CA GLY A 34 -12.96 -3.82 18.35
C GLY A 34 -13.31 -2.77 19.43
N LYS A 35 -12.98 -1.49 19.26
CA LYS A 35 -13.21 -0.47 20.33
C LYS A 35 -13.87 0.83 19.90
N SER A 36 -14.21 1.01 18.63
CA SER A 36 -14.81 2.26 18.16
C SER A 36 -16.23 2.04 17.62
N LEU A 37 -17.09 3.04 17.81
CA LEU A 37 -18.42 3.12 17.18
C LEU A 37 -18.35 3.30 15.65
N GLN A 38 -17.14 3.47 15.09
CA GLN A 38 -16.92 3.65 13.65
C GLN A 38 -17.08 2.29 12.95
N LYS A 39 -18.00 2.24 12.00
CA LYS A 39 -18.28 1.03 11.21
C LYS A 39 -17.39 0.89 9.97
N ALA A 40 -16.65 1.93 9.60
CA ALA A 40 -15.87 1.97 8.36
C ALA A 40 -14.43 1.49 8.61
N GLY A 41 -14.05 0.40 7.95
CA GLY A 41 -12.68 -0.08 7.87
C GLY A 41 -11.94 0.52 6.67
N ALA A 42 -10.74 0.00 6.41
CA ALA A 42 -9.91 0.46 5.30
C ALA A 42 -10.61 0.28 3.93
N LYS A 43 -11.41 -0.79 3.75
CA LYS A 43 -12.15 -1.06 2.51
C LYS A 43 -13.14 0.06 2.18
N GLU A 44 -13.99 0.43 3.13
CA GLU A 44 -15.01 1.47 2.94
C GLU A 44 -14.37 2.83 2.67
N LEU A 45 -13.23 3.12 3.29
CA LEU A 45 -12.49 4.35 3.04
C LEU A 45 -11.85 4.34 1.65
N LEU A 46 -11.32 3.20 1.18
CA LEU A 46 -10.80 3.07 -0.19
C LEU A 46 -11.93 3.30 -1.21
N GLU A 47 -13.10 2.71 -1.01
CA GLU A 47 -14.27 2.92 -1.87
C GLU A 47 -14.76 4.38 -1.89
N SER A 48 -14.69 5.05 -0.75
CA SER A 48 -14.99 6.48 -0.64
C SER A 48 -13.94 7.33 -1.38
N ALA A 49 -12.66 7.03 -1.20
CA ALA A 49 -11.55 7.73 -1.82
C ALA A 49 -11.64 7.74 -3.36
N LEU A 50 -12.03 6.62 -3.96
CA LEU A 50 -12.23 6.51 -5.42
C LEU A 50 -13.28 7.50 -5.97
N ARG A 51 -14.20 8.00 -5.13
CA ARG A 51 -15.23 8.99 -5.51
C ARG A 51 -14.84 10.44 -5.22
N MET A 52 -13.67 10.65 -4.64
CA MET A 52 -13.19 11.97 -4.20
C MET A 52 -12.21 12.62 -5.20
N ARG A 53 -12.11 12.06 -6.41
CA ARG A 53 -11.20 12.47 -7.50
C ARG A 53 -9.75 12.66 -7.00
N PRO A 54 -9.11 11.64 -6.39
CA PRO A 54 -7.72 11.72 -6.00
C PRO A 54 -6.82 11.66 -7.25
N ASP A 55 -5.67 12.32 -7.19
CA ASP A 55 -4.57 12.02 -8.11
C ASP A 55 -3.76 10.83 -7.57
N ARG A 56 -3.64 10.72 -6.22
CA ARG A 56 -3.03 9.57 -5.53
C ARG A 56 -3.79 9.17 -4.27
N ILE A 57 -3.80 7.87 -4.00
CA ILE A 57 -4.28 7.30 -2.74
C ILE A 57 -3.08 6.62 -2.06
N LEU A 58 -2.77 7.02 -0.83
CA LEU A 58 -1.69 6.48 -0.02
C LEU A 58 -2.31 5.71 1.15
N LEU A 59 -2.33 4.39 1.04
CA LEU A 59 -2.77 3.53 2.13
C LEU A 59 -1.58 3.19 3.00
N GLN A 60 -1.66 3.42 4.31
CA GLN A 60 -0.54 3.22 5.23
C GLN A 60 0.08 1.82 5.11
N GLU A 61 -0.76 0.78 5.17
CA GLU A 61 -0.32 -0.60 5.23
C GLU A 61 -1.41 -1.56 4.72
N LEU A 62 -0.98 -2.61 4.01
CA LEU A 62 -1.81 -3.74 3.61
C LEU A 62 -1.71 -4.87 4.64
N ARG A 63 -2.83 -5.20 5.30
CA ARG A 63 -2.90 -6.19 6.39
C ARG A 63 -3.77 -7.40 6.11
N ASP A 64 -4.76 -7.26 5.23
CA ASP A 64 -5.88 -8.18 5.12
C ASP A 64 -6.40 -8.24 3.66
N GLY A 65 -7.60 -8.79 3.48
CA GLY A 65 -8.26 -8.92 2.17
C GLY A 65 -8.49 -7.60 1.42
N THR A 66 -8.26 -6.42 2.03
CA THR A 66 -8.23 -5.14 1.31
C THR A 66 -7.10 -5.05 0.29
N ALA A 67 -6.04 -5.87 0.41
CA ALA A 67 -4.93 -5.91 -0.54
C ALA A 67 -5.39 -6.11 -1.98
N PHE A 68 -6.29 -7.07 -2.23
CA PHE A 68 -6.79 -7.32 -3.58
C PHE A 68 -7.61 -6.14 -4.11
N PHE A 69 -8.46 -5.55 -3.28
CA PHE A 69 -9.23 -4.36 -3.65
C PHE A 69 -8.31 -3.18 -4.01
N TYR A 70 -7.30 -2.91 -3.18
CA TYR A 70 -6.31 -1.85 -3.39
C TYR A 70 -5.55 -2.07 -4.70
N LEU A 71 -5.01 -3.26 -4.92
CA LEU A 71 -4.26 -3.60 -6.13
C LEU A 71 -5.12 -3.45 -7.40
N ARG A 72 -6.37 -3.90 -7.37
CA ARG A 72 -7.23 -3.90 -8.57
C ARG A 72 -7.89 -2.57 -8.89
N ASN A 73 -8.21 -1.74 -7.90
CA ASN A 73 -9.03 -0.55 -8.10
C ASN A 73 -8.27 0.76 -7.85
N VAL A 74 -7.35 0.76 -6.88
CA VAL A 74 -6.55 1.94 -6.59
C VAL A 74 -5.34 1.97 -7.50
N ASN A 75 -4.53 0.91 -7.48
CA ASN A 75 -3.26 0.91 -8.18
C ASN A 75 -3.41 0.96 -9.72
N SER A 76 -4.50 0.42 -10.27
CA SER A 76 -4.78 0.46 -11.72
C SER A 76 -5.39 1.79 -12.20
N GLY A 77 -6.19 2.45 -11.37
CA GLY A 77 -6.93 3.67 -11.73
C GLY A 77 -6.26 4.96 -11.27
N HIS A 78 -5.30 4.87 -10.33
CA HIS A 78 -4.64 6.00 -9.68
C HIS A 78 -3.13 5.71 -9.61
N PRO A 79 -2.36 6.04 -10.66
CA PRO A 79 -0.96 5.69 -10.75
C PRO A 79 -0.12 6.40 -9.66
N GLY A 80 0.98 5.77 -9.27
CA GLY A 80 1.91 6.34 -8.29
C GLY A 80 1.44 6.23 -6.83
N SER A 81 0.50 5.32 -6.56
CA SER A 81 0.07 4.93 -5.21
C SER A 81 1.23 4.28 -4.44
N ILE A 82 1.32 4.53 -3.13
CA ILE A 82 2.40 4.03 -2.26
C ILE A 82 1.76 3.42 -1.01
N THR A 83 2.22 2.23 -0.62
CA THR A 83 1.78 1.53 0.58
C THR A 83 2.92 0.73 1.19
N THR A 84 2.68 0.12 2.36
CA THR A 84 3.64 -0.76 3.03
C THR A 84 3.03 -2.13 3.28
N VAL A 85 3.90 -3.14 3.41
CA VAL A 85 3.53 -4.50 3.79
C VAL A 85 4.65 -5.07 4.63
N HIS A 86 4.32 -5.88 5.63
CA HIS A 86 5.33 -6.52 6.47
C HIS A 86 6.00 -7.68 5.74
N ALA A 87 7.29 -7.53 5.44
CA ALA A 87 8.11 -8.60 4.85
C ALA A 87 9.58 -8.44 5.24
N ASN A 88 10.35 -9.53 5.10
CA ASN A 88 11.78 -9.55 5.43
C ASN A 88 12.69 -9.32 4.21
N THR A 89 12.15 -9.46 2.99
CA THR A 89 12.85 -9.27 1.70
C THR A 89 11.87 -8.71 0.67
N ALA A 90 12.36 -8.18 -0.44
CA ALA A 90 11.49 -7.63 -1.49
C ALA A 90 10.66 -8.72 -2.18
N GLU A 91 11.23 -9.88 -2.51
CA GLU A 91 10.44 -11.03 -3.00
C GLU A 91 9.47 -11.53 -1.91
N GLY A 92 9.87 -11.49 -0.64
CA GLY A 92 9.00 -11.80 0.49
C GLY A 92 7.78 -10.88 0.57
N ALA A 93 7.91 -9.61 0.18
CA ALA A 93 6.78 -8.69 0.11
C ALA A 93 5.77 -9.12 -0.97
N LEU A 94 6.24 -9.55 -2.15
CA LEU A 94 5.37 -10.11 -3.19
C LEU A 94 4.67 -11.40 -2.72
N GLU A 95 5.37 -12.24 -1.95
CA GLU A 95 4.78 -13.44 -1.36
C GLU A 95 3.73 -13.12 -0.29
N GLN A 96 3.96 -12.13 0.56
CA GLN A 96 2.96 -11.67 1.53
C GLN A 96 1.73 -11.09 0.85
N LEU A 97 1.91 -10.24 -0.18
CA LEU A 97 0.80 -9.76 -0.99
C LEU A 97 0.04 -10.90 -1.67
N THR A 98 0.74 -11.95 -2.10
CA THR A 98 0.11 -13.14 -2.70
C THR A 98 -0.82 -13.82 -1.70
N LEU A 99 -0.39 -13.99 -0.46
CA LEU A 99 -1.22 -14.55 0.61
C LEU A 99 -2.43 -13.66 0.93
N LEU A 100 -2.22 -12.35 1.10
CA LEU A 100 -3.31 -11.40 1.38
C LEU A 100 -4.37 -11.38 0.27
N VAL A 101 -3.94 -11.49 -1.00
CA VAL A 101 -4.86 -11.62 -2.14
C VAL A 101 -5.62 -12.95 -2.08
N LYS A 102 -4.93 -14.06 -1.78
CA LYS A 102 -5.55 -15.39 -1.68
C LYS A 102 -6.54 -15.49 -0.50
N GLU A 103 -6.34 -14.72 0.56
CA GLU A 103 -7.26 -14.64 1.70
C GLU A 103 -8.46 -13.70 1.44
N SER A 104 -8.39 -12.85 0.40
CA SER A 104 -9.47 -11.94 0.05
C SER A 104 -10.63 -12.66 -0.65
N GLU A 105 -11.87 -12.20 -0.43
CA GLU A 105 -13.07 -12.74 -1.09
C GLU A 105 -13.00 -12.70 -2.63
N GLY A 106 -12.27 -11.75 -3.21
CA GLY A 106 -12.16 -11.61 -4.67
C GLY A 106 -10.98 -12.34 -5.30
N GLY A 107 -10.01 -12.78 -4.48
CA GLY A 107 -8.78 -13.42 -4.93
C GLY A 107 -8.61 -14.87 -4.47
N ASN A 108 -9.50 -15.37 -3.61
CA ASN A 108 -9.44 -16.72 -3.05
C ASN A 108 -9.54 -17.84 -4.09
N ASP A 109 -10.26 -17.63 -5.19
CA ASP A 109 -10.42 -18.60 -6.27
C ASP A 109 -9.29 -18.52 -7.32
N LEU A 110 -8.46 -17.48 -7.28
CA LEU A 110 -7.34 -17.33 -8.22
C LEU A 110 -6.19 -18.26 -7.87
N ASP A 111 -5.59 -18.88 -8.87
CA ASP A 111 -4.40 -19.68 -8.66
C ASP A 111 -3.23 -18.82 -8.19
N ARG A 112 -2.37 -19.39 -7.34
CA ARG A 112 -1.21 -18.68 -6.80
C ARG A 112 -0.29 -18.15 -7.91
N HIS A 113 -0.18 -18.87 -9.01
CA HIS A 113 0.58 -18.44 -10.18
C HIS A 113 0.00 -17.15 -10.79
N ASP A 114 -1.32 -17.10 -10.98
CA ASP A 114 -2.01 -15.95 -11.56
C ASP A 114 -1.94 -14.73 -10.65
N ILE A 115 -2.04 -14.92 -9.33
CA ILE A 115 -1.86 -13.84 -8.35
C ILE A 115 -0.44 -13.25 -8.46
N ARG A 116 0.59 -14.09 -8.53
CA ARG A 116 1.98 -13.62 -8.66
C ARG A 116 2.21 -12.90 -9.99
N ALA A 117 1.63 -13.38 -11.09
CA ALA A 117 1.70 -12.72 -12.38
C ALA A 117 1.02 -11.33 -12.34
N LEU A 118 -0.17 -11.26 -11.72
CA LEU A 118 -0.90 -10.01 -11.50
C LEU A 118 -0.07 -9.02 -10.66
N LEU A 119 0.53 -9.48 -9.56
CA LEU A 119 1.35 -8.64 -8.68
C LEU A 119 2.58 -8.08 -9.41
N ARG A 120 3.28 -8.88 -10.21
CA ARG A 120 4.43 -8.41 -11.01
C ARG A 120 4.04 -7.37 -12.06
N SER A 121 2.83 -7.45 -12.60
CA SER A 121 2.27 -6.44 -13.50
C SER A 121 1.93 -5.14 -12.75
N LEU A 122 1.27 -5.24 -11.60
CA LEU A 122 0.75 -4.08 -10.88
C LEU A 122 1.79 -3.37 -10.00
N VAL A 123 2.73 -4.07 -9.37
CA VAL A 123 3.72 -3.50 -8.47
C VAL A 123 4.95 -3.09 -9.28
N ASP A 124 5.27 -1.79 -9.32
CA ASP A 124 6.45 -1.29 -10.05
C ASP A 124 7.75 -1.52 -9.30
N ILE A 125 7.77 -1.14 -8.03
CA ILE A 125 8.98 -1.10 -7.20
C ILE A 125 8.63 -1.61 -5.82
N VAL A 126 9.51 -2.45 -5.25
CA VAL A 126 9.50 -2.78 -3.83
C VAL A 126 10.80 -2.29 -3.20
N VAL A 127 10.69 -1.48 -2.16
CA VAL A 127 11.83 -0.99 -1.37
C VAL A 127 11.82 -1.66 -0.01
N GLN A 128 12.78 -2.54 0.25
CA GLN A 128 12.90 -3.21 1.53
C GLN A 128 13.63 -2.32 2.54
N MET A 129 12.97 -2.05 3.66
CA MET A 129 13.50 -1.24 4.76
C MET A 129 13.73 -2.12 5.99
N HIS A 130 14.96 -2.13 6.51
CA HIS A 130 15.31 -2.80 7.75
C HIS A 130 15.40 -1.80 8.89
N ARG A 131 14.69 -2.08 9.99
CA ARG A 131 14.79 -1.31 11.23
C ARG A 131 16.00 -1.78 12.03
N LEU A 132 16.97 -0.90 12.21
CA LEU A 132 18.11 -1.12 13.07
C LEU A 132 17.70 -0.81 14.53
N PRO A 133 18.17 -1.61 15.51
CA PRO A 133 17.90 -1.33 16.91
C PRO A 133 18.42 0.06 17.28
N PRO A 134 17.75 0.75 18.23
CA PRO A 134 18.26 2.01 18.75
C PRO A 134 19.64 1.81 19.36
N GLY A 135 20.55 2.76 19.13
CA GLY A 135 21.79 2.86 19.89
C GLY A 135 21.52 3.45 21.28
N GLU A 136 22.51 3.38 22.17
CA GLU A 136 22.40 4.00 23.49
C GLU A 136 22.14 5.52 23.33
N GLY A 137 20.99 5.99 23.83
CA GLY A 137 20.55 7.38 23.70
C GLY A 137 20.15 7.84 22.29
N GLN A 138 20.07 6.93 21.30
CA GLN A 138 19.72 7.27 19.91
C GLN A 138 18.40 6.61 19.47
N PRO A 139 17.58 7.30 18.65
CA PRO A 139 16.36 6.70 18.11
C PRO A 139 16.68 5.53 17.17
N ALA A 140 15.69 4.68 16.90
CA ALA A 140 15.80 3.63 15.90
C ALA A 140 16.12 4.24 14.53
N ARG A 141 16.96 3.55 13.76
CA ARG A 141 17.34 3.95 12.40
C ARG A 141 16.77 2.97 11.40
N TYR A 142 16.50 3.44 10.19
CA TYR A 142 16.06 2.61 9.09
C TYR A 142 17.13 2.59 8.00
N ARG A 143 17.33 1.43 7.39
CA ARG A 143 18.27 1.25 6.28
C ARG A 143 17.56 0.52 5.15
N MET A 144 17.65 1.06 3.95
CA MET A 144 17.24 0.34 2.74
C MET A 144 18.23 -0.80 2.48
N THR A 145 17.72 -2.03 2.38
CA THR A 145 18.56 -3.23 2.18
C THR A 145 18.42 -3.83 0.79
N GLU A 146 17.28 -3.63 0.13
CA GLU A 146 16.97 -4.21 -1.17
C GLU A 146 16.02 -3.28 -1.94
N VAL A 147 16.16 -3.26 -3.27
CA VAL A 147 15.20 -2.65 -4.18
C VAL A 147 14.92 -3.67 -5.27
N TRP A 148 13.66 -4.12 -5.36
CA TRP A 148 13.18 -4.89 -6.50
C TRP A 148 12.54 -3.95 -7.51
N PHE A 149 13.00 -4.01 -8.75
CA PHE A 149 12.50 -3.24 -9.89
C PHE A 149 12.80 -4.03 -11.17
N ASP A 150 11.75 -4.48 -11.86
CA ASP A 150 11.88 -5.30 -13.08
C ASP A 150 10.91 -4.81 -14.18
N PRO A 151 11.22 -3.67 -14.82
CA PRO A 151 10.37 -3.10 -15.86
C PRO A 151 10.31 -3.97 -17.13
N ALA A 152 11.33 -4.81 -17.38
CA ALA A 152 11.37 -5.68 -18.57
C ALA A 152 10.33 -6.81 -18.50
N SER A 153 9.93 -7.20 -17.29
CA SER A 153 8.88 -8.20 -17.06
C SER A 153 7.45 -7.65 -17.15
N LYS A 154 7.30 -6.32 -17.22
CA LYS A 154 5.97 -5.70 -17.25
C LYS A 154 5.34 -5.81 -18.63
N PRO A 155 4.00 -5.97 -18.71
CA PRO A 155 3.29 -5.87 -19.99
C PRO A 155 3.62 -4.52 -20.63
N THR A 156 4.09 -4.55 -21.87
CA THR A 156 4.17 -3.36 -22.71
C THR A 156 2.79 -3.10 -23.30
N ASP A 157 2.23 -1.93 -23.02
CA ASP A 157 1.05 -1.41 -23.73
C ASP A 157 1.32 -1.19 -25.22
#